data_AF-A0A3D1SC86-F1
#
_entry.id   AF-A0A3D1SC86-F1
#
_cell.length_a   1.000
_cell.length_b   1.000
_cell.length_c   1.000
_cell.angle_alpha   90.00
_cell.angle_beta   90.00
_cell.angle_gamma   90.00
#
_symmetry.space_group_name_H-M   'P 1'
#
loop_
_entity.id
_entity.type
_entity.pdbx_description
1 polymer ?
#
loop_
_entity_poly.entity_id
_entity_poly.type
_entity_poly.pdbx_seq_one_letter_code
_entity_poly.pdbx_strand_id
1 'polypeptide(L)'
;MLRIVVLAVFIVGVVAGIGIVSAILDPYGAYGRMVTELVSPVYGAVNNLFAKVLGVQHYTFAPTEIWIKSIFSLVLASLTLLIIGFLAWRSGRTYCNTFCPVGTILGYLSKFSILKLRIDKTSCTMCGRCSRDCKASCIDFKNHTIDYTRCVTCFNCIESCKDGSMT
;
A
#
# COMPACT_ATOMS: atom_id res chain seq x y z
N MET A 1 14.61 0.43 12.63
CA MET A 1 14.84 1.79 13.16
C MET A 1 14.17 2.85 12.29
N LEU A 2 14.39 2.85 10.98
CA LEU A 2 13.80 3.84 10.06
C LEU A 2 12.27 4.02 10.19
N ARG A 3 11.49 2.92 10.28
CA ARG A 3 10.02 3.00 10.46
C ARG A 3 9.55 3.76 11.71
N ILE A 4 10.30 3.66 12.82
CA ILE A 4 9.96 4.33 14.08
C ILE A 4 10.29 5.82 13.98
N VAL A 5 11.39 6.15 13.31
CA VAL A 5 11.76 7.55 13.02
C VAL A 5 10.69 8.19 12.14
N VAL A 6 10.25 7.52 11.09
CA VAL A 6 9.20 8.00 10.19
C VAL A 6 7.86 8.19 10.93
N LEU A 7 7.49 7.25 11.80
CA LEU A 7 6.31 7.39 12.66
C LEU A 7 6.43 8.57 13.64
N ALA A 8 7.59 8.75 14.26
CA ALA A 8 7.82 9.86 15.19
C ALA A 8 7.75 11.21 14.47
N VAL A 9 8.36 11.34 13.30
CA VAL A 9 8.27 12.54 12.45
C VAL A 9 6.82 12.82 12.04
N PHE A 10 6.04 11.79 11.72
CA PHE A 10 4.63 11.93 11.42
C PHE A 10 3.84 12.47 12.62
N ILE A 11 4.00 11.86 13.81
CA ILE A 11 3.30 12.28 15.04
C ILE A 11 3.68 13.72 15.41
N VAL A 12 4.98 14.05 15.37
CA VAL A 12 5.46 15.42 15.65
C VAL A 12 4.91 16.41 14.63
N GLY A 13 4.91 16.07 13.33
CA GLY A 13 4.36 16.92 12.29
C GLY A 13 2.86 17.19 12.45
N VAL A 14 2.09 16.17 12.86
CA VAL A 14 0.66 16.30 13.17
C VAL A 14 0.45 17.19 14.40
N VAL A 15 1.19 16.95 15.49
CA VAL A 15 1.08 17.74 16.74
C VAL A 15 1.52 19.20 16.53
N ALA A 16 2.54 19.43 15.70
CA ALA A 16 3.03 20.77 15.36
C ALA A 16 2.15 21.50 14.33
N GLY A 17 1.08 20.88 13.82
CA GLY A 17 0.18 21.48 12.83
C GLY A 17 0.81 21.68 11.44
N ILE A 18 1.94 21.03 11.16
CA ILE A 18 2.65 21.15 9.88
C ILE A 18 1.98 20.21 8.86
N GLY A 19 0.88 20.69 8.27
CA GLY A 19 0.05 19.93 7.34
C GLY A 19 0.77 19.36 6.12
N ILE A 20 1.94 19.90 5.75
CA ILE A 20 2.69 19.46 4.57
C ILE A 20 3.33 18.08 4.79
N VAL A 21 3.89 17.85 5.98
CA VAL A 21 4.56 16.57 6.31
C VAL A 21 3.54 15.46 6.44
N SER A 22 2.41 15.73 7.09
CA SER A 22 1.31 14.78 7.21
C SER A 22 0.64 14.53 5.86
N ALA A 23 0.44 15.56 5.03
CA ALA A 23 -0.17 15.38 3.70
C ALA A 23 0.68 14.52 2.76
N ILE A 24 2.01 14.66 2.76
CA ILE A 24 2.89 13.86 1.88
C ILE A 24 2.98 12.41 2.36
N LEU A 25 3.00 12.21 3.68
CA LEU A 25 3.23 10.89 4.27
C LEU A 25 1.94 10.08 4.47
N ASP A 26 0.76 10.72 4.37
CA ASP A 26 -0.53 10.06 4.44
C ASP A 26 -0.88 9.39 3.09
N PRO A 27 -0.86 8.04 3.02
CA PRO A 27 -1.21 7.32 1.80
C PRO A 27 -2.66 7.57 1.36
N TYR A 28 -3.57 7.85 2.29
CA TYR A 28 -4.97 8.12 1.97
C TYR A 28 -5.15 9.51 1.36
N GLY A 29 -4.44 10.51 1.89
CA GLY A 29 -4.41 11.86 1.30
C GLY A 29 -3.73 11.89 -0.07
N ALA A 30 -2.69 11.08 -0.29
CA ALA A 30 -2.11 10.87 -1.61
C ALA A 30 -3.10 10.18 -2.56
N TYR A 31 -3.79 9.13 -2.11
CA TYR A 31 -4.81 8.43 -2.89
C TYR A 31 -5.98 9.33 -3.28
N GLY A 32 -6.51 10.12 -2.34
CA GLY A 32 -7.57 11.09 -2.62
C GLY A 32 -7.18 12.05 -3.73
N ARG A 33 -5.95 12.60 -3.69
CA ARG A 33 -5.43 13.47 -4.75
C ARG A 33 -5.28 12.76 -6.09
N MET A 34 -4.78 11.53 -6.10
CA MET A 34 -4.71 10.74 -7.33
C MET A 34 -6.11 10.53 -7.94
N VAL A 35 -7.11 10.18 -7.14
CA VAL A 35 -8.48 9.98 -7.63
C VAL A 35 -9.10 11.28 -8.13
N THR A 36 -8.99 12.38 -7.38
CA THR A 36 -9.63 13.64 -7.75
C THR A 36 -8.97 14.34 -8.92
N GLU A 37 -7.64 14.22 -9.08
CA GLU A 37 -6.89 14.94 -10.13
C GLU A 37 -6.72 14.11 -11.41
N LEU A 38 -6.72 12.77 -11.33
CA LEU A 38 -6.55 11.90 -12.50
C LEU A 38 -7.86 11.21 -12.89
N VAL A 39 -8.52 10.54 -11.94
CA VAL A 39 -9.68 9.67 -12.27
C VAL A 39 -10.93 10.49 -12.57
N SER A 40 -11.20 11.52 -11.77
CA SER A 40 -12.37 12.40 -11.96
C SER A 40 -12.43 13.08 -13.34
N PRO A 41 -11.37 13.76 -13.83
CA PRO A 41 -11.44 14.40 -15.14
C PRO A 41 -11.46 13.40 -16.30
N VAL A 42 -10.79 12.25 -16.16
CA VAL A 42 -10.85 11.18 -17.17
C VAL A 42 -12.27 10.62 -17.26
N TYR A 43 -12.92 10.36 -16.12
CA TYR A 43 -14.31 9.91 -16.08
C TYR A 43 -15.24 10.94 -16.73
N GLY A 44 -15.09 12.23 -16.41
CA GLY A 44 -15.86 13.30 -17.05
C GLY A 44 -15.64 13.40 -18.56
N ALA A 45 -14.39 13.25 -19.03
CA ALA A 45 -14.07 13.25 -20.45
C ALA A 45 -14.66 12.04 -21.19
N VAL A 46 -14.58 10.85 -20.59
CA VAL A 46 -15.18 9.62 -21.13
C VAL A 46 -16.70 9.75 -21.18
N ASN A 47 -17.33 10.23 -20.11
CA ASN A 47 -18.78 10.47 -20.05
C ASN A 47 -19.23 11.47 -21.13
N ASN A 48 -18.50 12.57 -21.34
CA ASN A 48 -18.79 13.55 -22.39
C ASN A 48 -18.59 12.98 -23.80
N LEU A 49 -17.61 12.10 -24.00
CA LEU A 49 -17.40 11.39 -25.27
C LEU A 49 -18.56 10.44 -25.56
N PHE A 50 -19.01 9.68 -24.56
CA PHE A 50 -20.18 8.79 -24.69
C PHE A 50 -21.47 9.56 -24.95
N ALA A 51 -21.68 10.70 -24.27
CA ALA A 51 -22.81 11.58 -24.54
C ALA A 51 -22.82 12.11 -25.99
N LYS A 52 -21.63 12.34 -26.58
CA LYS A 52 -21.49 12.79 -27.98
C LYS A 52 -21.69 11.67 -29.00
N VAL A 53 -21.26 10.45 -28.69
CA VAL A 53 -21.34 9.29 -29.60
C VAL A 53 -22.71 8.60 -29.58
N LEU A 54 -23.32 8.45 -28.41
CA LEU A 54 -24.60 7.72 -28.25
C LEU A 54 -25.84 8.60 -28.43
N GLY A 55 -25.66 9.92 -28.56
CA GLY A 55 -26.76 10.88 -28.64
C GLY A 55 -27.43 11.10 -27.28
N VAL A 56 -27.89 12.34 -27.06
CA VAL A 56 -28.36 12.91 -25.77
C VAL A 56 -29.67 12.29 -25.23
N GLN A 57 -30.09 11.13 -25.75
CA GLN A 57 -31.40 10.52 -25.47
C GLN A 57 -31.40 9.60 -24.25
N HIS A 58 -30.25 9.39 -23.60
CA HIS A 58 -30.14 8.58 -22.38
C HIS A 58 -29.76 9.46 -21.17
N TYR A 59 -30.66 9.51 -20.18
CA TYR A 59 -30.49 10.19 -18.88
C TYR A 59 -29.29 9.70 -18.04
N THR A 60 -28.58 8.67 -18.50
CA THR A 60 -27.37 8.13 -17.88
C THR A 60 -26.12 8.94 -18.23
N PHE A 61 -26.09 9.70 -19.33
CA PHE A 61 -24.89 10.40 -19.83
C PHE A 61 -25.16 11.89 -20.03
N ALA A 62 -25.19 12.66 -18.93
CA ALA A 62 -25.28 14.12 -18.98
C ALA A 62 -23.87 14.73 -19.14
N PRO A 63 -23.68 15.81 -19.93
CA PRO A 63 -22.39 16.47 -20.05
C PRO A 63 -21.97 17.05 -18.70
N THR A 64 -20.82 16.61 -18.20
CA THR A 64 -20.24 17.04 -16.93
C THR A 64 -19.08 17.98 -17.19
N GLU A 65 -19.02 19.08 -16.44
CA GLU A 65 -17.90 20.02 -16.49
C GLU A 65 -16.64 19.40 -15.88
N ILE A 66 -15.54 19.46 -16.63
CA ILE A 66 -14.27 18.85 -16.27
C ILE A 66 -13.49 19.86 -15.43
N TRP A 67 -13.53 19.71 -14.11
CA TRP A 67 -12.78 20.56 -13.19
C TRP A 67 -11.36 20.03 -12.99
N ILE A 68 -10.38 20.66 -13.62
CA ILE A 68 -8.96 20.48 -13.30
C ILE A 68 -8.62 21.52 -12.23
N LYS A 69 -8.35 21.08 -11.00
CA LYS A 69 -8.15 22.00 -9.86
C LYS A 69 -6.84 22.77 -9.97
N SER A 70 -5.72 22.09 -10.26
CA SER A 70 -4.42 22.74 -10.40
C SER A 70 -3.40 21.83 -11.09
N ILE A 71 -2.65 22.38 -12.05
CA ILE A 71 -1.55 21.69 -12.75
C ILE A 71 -0.49 21.19 -11.76
N PHE A 72 -0.21 21.96 -10.70
CA PHE A 72 0.77 21.59 -9.68
C PHE A 72 0.34 20.35 -8.89
N SER A 73 -0.94 20.27 -8.52
CA SER A 73 -1.53 19.10 -7.82
C SER A 73 -1.48 17.85 -8.70
N LEU A 74 -1.75 17.99 -10.00
CA LEU A 74 -1.73 16.90 -10.96
C LEU A 74 -0.31 16.34 -11.20
N VAL A 75 0.70 17.21 -11.31
CA VAL A 75 2.11 16.79 -11.41
C VAL A 75 2.54 16.06 -10.13
N LEU A 76 2.17 16.58 -8.97
CA LEU A 76 2.50 15.93 -7.70
C LEU A 76 1.83 14.55 -7.57
N ALA A 77 0.54 14.43 -7.94
CA ALA A 77 -0.21 13.18 -7.88
C ALA A 77 0.33 12.12 -8.85
N SER A 78 0.75 12.52 -10.05
CA SER A 78 1.35 11.61 -11.03
C SER A 78 2.75 11.16 -10.61
N LEU A 79 3.58 12.06 -10.06
CA LEU A 79 4.89 11.69 -9.50
C LEU A 79 4.76 10.73 -8.31
N THR A 80 3.84 10.99 -7.37
CA THR A 80 3.63 10.08 -6.23
C THR A 80 3.13 8.72 -6.68
N LEU A 81 2.23 8.65 -7.67
CA LEU A 81 1.75 7.40 -8.25
C LEU A 81 2.91 6.61 -8.89
N LEU A 82 3.76 7.28 -9.69
CA LEU A 82 4.91 6.64 -10.33
C LEU A 82 5.92 6.12 -9.32
N ILE A 83 6.24 6.90 -8.28
CA ILE A 83 7.17 6.50 -7.23
C ILE A 83 6.61 5.30 -6.45
N ILE A 84 5.35 5.35 -6.03
CA ILE A 84 4.71 4.25 -5.30
C ILE A 84 4.60 3.00 -6.19
N GLY A 85 4.22 3.16 -7.46
CA GLY A 85 4.12 2.08 -8.44
C GLY A 85 5.48 1.41 -8.69
N PHE A 86 6.54 2.20 -8.85
CA PHE A 86 7.90 1.68 -9.01
C PHE A 86 8.38 0.94 -7.76
N LEU A 87 8.13 1.48 -6.57
CA LEU A 87 8.48 0.82 -5.30
C LEU A 87 7.68 -0.47 -5.07
N ALA A 88 6.39 -0.47 -5.43
CA ALA A 88 5.54 -1.66 -5.39
C ALA A 88 6.04 -2.74 -6.35
N TRP A 89 6.51 -2.37 -7.54
CA TRP A 89 7.06 -3.31 -8.50
C TRP A 89 8.39 -3.93 -8.03
N ARG A 90 9.30 -3.15 -7.44
CA ARG A 90 10.63 -3.60 -7.04
C ARG A 90 10.61 -4.57 -5.84
N SER A 91 9.78 -4.30 -4.83
CA SER A 91 9.89 -5.00 -3.54
C SER A 91 8.55 -5.20 -2.83
N GLY A 92 7.42 -5.00 -3.51
CA GLY A 92 6.06 -5.36 -3.08
C GLY A 92 5.49 -4.52 -1.94
N ARG A 93 6.20 -4.41 -0.80
CA ARG A 93 5.72 -3.81 0.45
C ARG A 93 6.77 -3.01 1.23
N THR A 94 7.96 -2.75 0.69
CA THR A 94 8.98 -1.92 1.36
C THR A 94 8.47 -0.52 1.69
N TYR A 95 7.63 0.08 0.83
CA TYR A 95 6.99 1.37 1.13
C TYR A 95 6.14 1.29 2.40
N CYS A 96 5.20 0.34 2.46
CA CYS A 96 4.31 0.15 3.59
C CYS A 96 5.04 -0.23 4.89
N ASN A 97 6.15 -0.95 4.78
CA ASN A 97 6.91 -1.45 5.92
C ASN A 97 7.94 -0.42 6.47
N THR A 98 8.37 0.53 5.64
CA THR A 98 9.50 1.41 5.95
C THR A 98 9.11 2.88 5.99
N PHE A 99 8.30 3.33 5.04
CA PHE A 99 7.97 4.74 4.82
C PHE A 99 6.54 5.10 5.24
N CYS A 100 5.63 4.12 5.28
CA CYS A 100 4.25 4.39 5.64
C CYS A 100 4.05 4.37 7.18
N PRO A 101 3.67 5.50 7.80
CA PRO A 101 3.38 5.56 9.23
C PRO A 101 2.17 4.68 9.59
N VAL A 102 1.16 4.67 8.72
CA VAL A 102 -0.02 3.79 8.84
C VAL A 102 0.39 2.32 8.85
N GLY A 103 1.28 1.91 7.94
CA GLY A 103 1.77 0.53 7.90
C GLY A 103 2.53 0.11 9.17
N THR A 104 3.23 1.05 9.82
CA THR A 104 3.89 0.80 11.11
C THR A 104 2.85 0.56 12.21
N ILE A 105 1.81 1.41 12.28
CA ILE A 105 0.73 1.27 13.27
C ILE A 105 -0.01 -0.06 13.09
N LEU A 106 -0.42 -0.40 11.86
CA LEU A 106 -1.08 -1.69 11.58
C LEU A 106 -0.16 -2.89 11.86
N GLY A 107 1.15 -2.75 11.63
CA GLY A 107 2.14 -3.79 11.96
C GLY A 107 2.19 -4.08 13.46
N TYR A 108 2.16 -3.05 14.30
CA TYR A 108 2.07 -3.22 15.76
C TYR A 108 0.75 -3.86 16.18
N LEU A 109 -0.36 -3.49 15.56
CA LEU A 109 -1.67 -4.12 15.83
C LEU A 109 -1.68 -5.59 15.40
N SER A 110 -1.02 -5.94 14.29
CA SER A 110 -0.92 -7.31 13.77
C SER A 110 -0.17 -8.26 14.71
N LYS A 111 0.67 -7.75 15.62
CA LYS A 111 1.29 -8.55 16.69
C LYS A 111 0.26 -9.19 17.62
N PHE A 112 -0.91 -8.57 17.77
CA PHE A 112 -2.02 -9.06 18.59
C PHE A 112 -2.99 -9.97 17.82
N SER A 113 -2.74 -10.23 16.54
CA SER A 113 -3.58 -11.15 15.75
C SER A 113 -3.59 -12.55 16.36
N ILE A 114 -4.77 -13.18 16.35
CA ILE A 114 -5.00 -14.56 16.81
C ILE A 114 -4.37 -15.55 15.81
N LEU A 115 -4.32 -15.20 14.53
CA LEU A 115 -3.81 -16.03 13.44
C LEU A 115 -2.29 -15.86 13.28
N LYS A 116 -1.51 -16.52 14.15
CA LYS A 116 -0.04 -16.47 14.12
C LYS A 116 0.54 -17.67 13.39
N LEU A 117 1.18 -17.39 12.26
CA LEU A 117 2.02 -18.36 11.55
C LEU A 117 3.13 -18.89 12.45
N ARG A 118 3.36 -20.21 12.46
CA ARG A 118 4.43 -20.89 13.18
C ARG A 118 5.19 -21.79 12.21
N ILE A 119 6.48 -21.92 12.47
CA ILE A 119 7.36 -22.84 11.75
C ILE A 119 7.68 -23.98 12.72
N ASP A 120 7.32 -25.20 12.35
CA ASP A 120 7.73 -26.38 13.08
C ASP A 120 9.21 -26.68 12.79
N LYS A 121 10.03 -26.61 13.84
CA LYS A 121 11.48 -26.81 13.76
C LYS A 121 11.87 -28.25 13.49
N THR A 122 10.98 -29.20 13.79
CA THR A 122 11.28 -30.63 13.66
C THR A 122 11.11 -31.12 12.22
N SER A 123 10.14 -30.57 11.50
CA SER A 123 9.85 -30.93 10.11
C SER A 123 10.50 -30.02 9.07
N CYS A 124 10.97 -28.83 9.46
CA CYS A 124 11.55 -27.84 8.54
C CYS A 124 12.93 -28.26 8.01
N THR A 125 13.08 -28.33 6.68
CA THR A 125 14.36 -28.66 6.01
C THR A 125 15.28 -27.45 5.80
N MET A 126 14.90 -26.26 6.29
CA MET A 126 15.61 -24.99 6.07
C MET A 126 15.82 -24.63 4.58
N CYS A 127 14.92 -25.06 3.69
CA CYS A 127 15.03 -24.83 2.24
C CYS A 127 14.91 -23.35 1.81
N GLY A 128 14.38 -22.48 2.67
CA GLY A 128 14.33 -21.02 2.46
C GLY A 128 13.31 -20.53 1.41
N ARG A 129 12.48 -21.41 0.83
CA ARG A 129 11.45 -21.04 -0.17
C ARG A 129 10.45 -20.02 0.37
N CYS A 130 9.95 -20.29 1.58
CA CYS A 130 9.02 -19.42 2.29
C CYS A 130 9.54 -17.99 2.48
N SER A 131 10.84 -17.81 2.75
CA SER A 131 11.46 -16.50 2.93
C SER A 131 11.60 -15.76 1.59
N ARG A 132 11.86 -16.49 0.51
CA ARG A 132 11.98 -15.94 -0.85
C ARG A 132 10.64 -15.45 -1.40
N ASP A 133 9.57 -16.19 -1.18
CA ASP A 133 8.23 -15.84 -1.66
C ASP A 133 7.52 -14.85 -0.73
N CYS A 134 8.06 -14.61 0.47
CA CYS A 134 7.51 -13.66 1.41
C CYS A 134 7.67 -12.22 0.90
N LYS A 135 6.58 -11.65 0.36
CA LYS A 135 6.49 -10.25 -0.07
C LYS A 135 6.80 -9.23 1.03
N ALA A 136 6.69 -9.63 2.31
CA ALA A 136 6.99 -8.79 3.47
C ALA A 136 8.41 -9.00 4.03
N SER A 137 9.15 -9.99 3.51
CA SER A 137 10.49 -10.40 3.98
C SER A 137 10.56 -10.51 5.52
N CYS A 138 9.54 -11.10 6.12
CA CYS A 138 9.38 -11.19 7.58
C CYS A 138 9.82 -12.55 8.16
N ILE A 139 10.21 -13.50 7.31
CA ILE A 139 10.57 -14.87 7.72
C ILE A 139 12.10 -15.03 7.72
N ASP A 140 12.65 -15.35 8.88
CA ASP A 140 14.03 -15.83 9.03
C ASP A 140 14.03 -17.36 9.13
N PHE A 141 14.39 -18.01 8.02
CA PHE A 141 14.39 -19.46 7.90
C PHE A 141 15.52 -20.14 8.71
N LYS A 142 16.59 -19.43 9.05
CA LYS A 142 17.71 -19.99 9.82
C LYS A 142 17.33 -20.10 11.29
N ASN A 143 16.73 -19.04 11.81
CA ASN A 143 16.32 -18.97 13.22
C ASN A 143 14.91 -19.51 13.47
N HIS A 144 14.19 -19.91 12.41
CA HIS A 144 12.79 -20.35 12.48
C HIS A 144 11.89 -19.30 13.16
N THR A 145 12.16 -18.01 12.89
CA THR A 145 11.43 -16.90 13.48
C THR A 145 10.66 -16.12 12.41
N ILE A 146 9.48 -15.66 12.79
CA ILE A 146 8.63 -14.80 11.96
C ILE A 146 8.45 -13.48 12.70
N ASP A 147 8.75 -12.38 12.01
CA ASP A 147 8.48 -11.04 12.50
C ASP A 147 6.99 -10.68 12.27
N TYR A 148 6.18 -10.91 13.30
CA TYR A 148 4.75 -10.60 13.30
C TYR A 148 4.44 -9.10 13.14
N THR A 149 5.40 -8.20 13.36
CA THR A 149 5.18 -6.76 13.15
C THR A 149 5.15 -6.38 11.67
N ARG A 150 5.63 -7.26 10.81
CA ARG A 150 5.69 -7.07 9.35
C ARG A 150 4.81 -8.08 8.60
N CYS A 151 4.49 -9.20 9.24
CA CYS A 151 3.62 -10.21 8.67
C CYS A 151 2.19 -9.68 8.57
N VAL A 152 1.59 -9.84 7.39
CA VAL A 152 0.19 -9.49 7.11
C VAL A 152 -0.70 -10.72 6.94
N THR A 153 -0.23 -11.88 7.41
CA THR A 153 -0.98 -13.14 7.40
C THR A 153 -1.62 -13.43 6.04
N CYS A 154 -0.85 -13.29 4.95
CA CYS A 154 -1.35 -13.58 3.60
C CYS A 154 -1.33 -15.07 3.25
N PHE A 155 -0.70 -15.91 4.08
CA PHE A 155 -0.61 -17.37 3.96
C PHE A 155 0.10 -17.94 2.72
N ASN A 156 0.59 -17.11 1.79
CA ASN A 156 1.42 -17.57 0.65
C ASN A 156 2.61 -18.45 1.06
N CYS A 157 3.17 -18.26 2.26
CA CYS A 157 4.28 -19.07 2.75
C CYS A 157 3.88 -20.52 3.07
N ILE A 158 2.61 -20.77 3.43
CA ILE A 158 2.07 -22.13 3.65
C ILE A 158 1.99 -22.85 2.31
N GLU A 159 1.45 -22.20 1.28
CA GLU A 159 1.32 -22.77 -0.07
C GLU A 159 2.68 -23.08 -0.72
N SER A 160 3.70 -22.25 -0.49
CA SER A 160 5.06 -22.47 -1.01
C SER A 160 5.83 -23.55 -0.24
N CYS A 161 5.41 -23.88 0.98
CA CYS A 161 6.09 -24.85 1.83
C CYS A 161 5.72 -26.30 1.43
N LYS A 162 6.57 -26.93 0.61
CA LYS A 162 6.42 -28.34 0.23
C LYS A 162 6.55 -29.32 1.39
N ASP A 163 7.21 -28.91 2.47
CA ASP A 163 7.49 -29.75 3.64
C ASP A 163 6.29 -29.80 4.61
N GLY A 164 5.27 -28.95 4.43
CA GLY A 164 4.10 -28.88 5.32
C GLY A 164 4.42 -28.35 6.73
N SER A 165 5.63 -27.81 6.95
CA SER A 165 6.13 -27.38 8.27
C SER A 165 5.60 -26.02 8.75
N MET A 166 4.63 -25.43 8.03
CA MET A 166 4.04 -24.13 8.36
C MET A 166 2.57 -24.26 8.71
N THR A 167 2.18 -23.71 9.87
CA THR A 167 0.80 -23.67 10.38
C THR A 167 0.42 -22.28 10.84
#